data_AF-A0A6C0J8G0-F1
#
_entry.id   AF-A0A6C0J8G0-F1
#
_cell.length_a   1.000
_cell.length_b   1.000
_cell.length_c   1.000
_cell.angle_alpha   90.00
_cell.angle_beta   90.00
_cell.angle_gamma   90.00
#
_symmetry.space_group_name_H-M   'P 1'
#
loop_
_entity.id
_entity.type
_entity.pdbx_description
1 polymer ?
#
loop_
_entity_poly.entity_id
_entity_poly.type
_entity_poly.pdbx_seq_one_letter_code
_entity_poly.pdbx_strand_id
1 'polypeptide(L)'
;MASNSINDYGPKMWYLIHTFAGKYSFIHSQNYITFIKTLSNLMPCFNCRLHFKKILKEHPVEQHMHSKHKLLYWTFVVHNIVNERLGKKLKKYSPVESYYICKNRDREVDITNHLWGVLFTLAYSNNKHRLEFMKFFRATLNMLEPYHRDPIEQALINIGNNPKLSLEKLVYNIYKTVENRPHKFNTLDSFYKNAGCTL
;
A
#
# COMPACT_ATOMS: atom_id res chain seq x y z
N MET A 1 -24.07 -2.27 2.54
CA MET A 1 -22.88 -3.14 2.51
C MET A 1 -21.99 -2.63 1.39
N ALA A 2 -20.79 -2.12 1.69
CA ALA A 2 -19.88 -1.68 0.63
C ALA A 2 -19.43 -2.92 -0.17
N SER A 3 -19.69 -2.95 -1.47
CA SER A 3 -19.14 -3.99 -2.33
C SER A 3 -17.61 -3.78 -2.37
N ASN A 4 -16.84 -4.72 -1.84
CA ASN A 4 -15.38 -4.69 -1.97
C ASN A 4 -14.98 -5.25 -3.34
N SER A 5 -15.30 -4.52 -4.40
CA SER A 5 -14.90 -4.92 -5.75
C SER A 5 -13.39 -4.78 -5.92
N ILE A 6 -12.79 -5.58 -6.80
CA ILE A 6 -11.35 -5.50 -7.11
C ILE A 6 -10.95 -4.07 -7.53
N ASN A 7 -11.88 -3.32 -8.11
CA ASN A 7 -11.65 -1.96 -8.58
C ASN A 7 -11.51 -0.94 -7.43
N ASP A 8 -11.98 -1.25 -6.23
CA ASP A 8 -11.97 -0.32 -5.09
C ASP A 8 -10.63 -0.26 -4.36
N TYR A 9 -9.85 -1.36 -4.41
CA TYR A 9 -8.57 -1.49 -3.71
C TYR A 9 -7.39 -1.74 -4.65
N GLY A 10 -7.61 -2.34 -5.83
CA GLY A 10 -6.55 -2.66 -6.79
C GLY A 10 -5.74 -1.43 -7.20
N PRO A 11 -6.38 -0.34 -7.68
CA PRO A 11 -5.67 0.91 -8.00
C PRO A 11 -4.90 1.49 -6.82
N LYS A 12 -5.46 1.41 -5.61
CA LYS A 12 -4.83 1.94 -4.40
C LYS A 12 -3.58 1.16 -4.00
N MET A 13 -3.63 -0.17 -4.12
CA MET A 13 -2.46 -1.02 -3.89
C MET A 13 -1.35 -0.74 -4.92
N TRP A 14 -1.68 -0.63 -6.20
CA TRP A 14 -0.70 -0.28 -7.24
C TRP A 14 -0.08 1.10 -7.04
N TYR A 15 -0.89 2.07 -6.60
CA TYR A 15 -0.38 3.40 -6.26
C TYR A 15 0.69 3.31 -5.17
N LEU A 16 0.46 2.56 -4.08
CA LEU A 16 1.45 2.38 -3.01
C LEU A 16 2.69 1.63 -3.51
N ILE A 17 2.52 0.53 -4.27
CA ILE A 17 3.63 -0.25 -4.84
C ILE A 17 4.57 0.66 -5.64
N HIS A 18 4.03 1.39 -6.61
CA HIS A 18 4.83 2.28 -7.45
C HIS A 18 5.42 3.45 -6.68
N THR A 19 4.68 4.02 -5.72
CA THR A 19 5.15 5.18 -4.95
C THR A 19 6.30 4.82 -4.02
N PHE A 20 6.21 3.69 -3.30
CA PHE A 20 7.31 3.20 -2.48
C PHE A 20 8.53 2.83 -3.32
N ALA A 21 8.33 2.29 -4.53
CA ALA A 21 9.45 2.06 -5.45
C ALA A 21 10.09 3.37 -5.94
N GLY A 22 9.29 4.39 -6.25
CA GLY A 22 9.78 5.71 -6.71
C GLY A 22 10.51 6.51 -5.62
N LYS A 23 10.17 6.30 -4.34
CA LYS A 23 10.83 6.89 -3.17
C LYS A 23 11.92 5.99 -2.56
N TYR A 24 12.17 4.84 -3.14
CA TYR A 24 13.05 3.83 -2.58
C TYR A 24 14.48 4.33 -2.34
N SER A 25 15.05 3.91 -1.21
CA SER A 25 16.47 4.01 -0.88
C SER A 25 16.95 2.68 -0.29
N PHE A 26 18.26 2.41 -0.36
CA PHE A 26 18.83 1.09 -0.02
C PHE A 26 18.50 0.63 1.42
N ILE A 27 18.39 1.56 2.37
CA ILE A 27 18.02 1.28 3.76
C ILE A 27 16.61 0.66 3.89
N HIS A 28 15.74 0.84 2.90
CA HIS A 28 14.38 0.30 2.89
C HIS A 28 14.23 -1.04 2.16
N SER A 29 15.31 -1.66 1.67
CA SER A 29 15.27 -2.92 0.88
C SER A 29 14.43 -4.00 1.55
N GLN A 30 14.74 -4.32 2.80
CA GLN A 30 14.06 -5.38 3.52
C GLN A 30 12.58 -5.06 3.77
N ASN A 31 12.25 -3.79 3.99
CA ASN A 31 10.87 -3.34 4.18
C ASN A 31 10.08 -3.49 2.88
N TYR A 32 10.63 -3.09 1.74
CA TYR A 32 9.94 -3.23 0.45
C TYR A 32 9.74 -4.71 0.06
N ILE A 33 10.75 -5.56 0.25
CA ILE A 33 10.64 -7.01 0.04
C ILE A 33 9.52 -7.59 0.92
N THR A 34 9.51 -7.23 2.20
CA THR A 34 8.49 -7.70 3.15
C THR A 34 7.11 -7.21 2.74
N PHE A 35 6.98 -5.95 2.34
CA PHE A 35 5.75 -5.35 1.84
C PHE A 35 5.18 -6.13 0.64
N ILE A 36 5.98 -6.39 -0.40
CA ILE A 36 5.54 -7.13 -1.60
C ILE A 36 5.16 -8.58 -1.26
N LYS A 37 6.00 -9.29 -0.49
CA LYS A 37 5.75 -10.69 -0.14
C LYS A 37 4.49 -10.85 0.71
N THR A 38 4.32 -10.00 1.73
CA THR A 38 3.13 -10.04 2.59
C THR A 38 1.87 -9.64 1.82
N LEU A 39 1.95 -8.67 0.91
CA LEU A 39 0.83 -8.29 0.04
C LEU A 39 0.33 -9.49 -0.79
N SER A 40 1.23 -10.36 -1.28
CA SER A 40 0.87 -11.59 -2.01
C SER A 40 0.02 -12.57 -1.20
N ASN A 41 0.09 -12.50 0.13
CA ASN A 41 -0.70 -13.32 1.04
C ASN A 41 -2.00 -12.64 1.50
N LEU A 42 -2.00 -11.30 1.54
CA LEU A 42 -3.06 -10.54 2.21
C LEU A 42 -4.16 -10.03 1.28
N MET A 43 -3.89 -9.86 -0.02
CA MET A 43 -4.88 -9.35 -0.98
C MET A 43 -6.23 -10.09 -0.85
N PRO A 44 -7.39 -9.40 -0.81
CA PRO A 44 -8.69 -10.06 -0.59
C PRO A 44 -9.06 -11.10 -1.66
N CYS A 45 -8.71 -10.82 -2.92
CA CYS A 45 -8.99 -11.68 -4.06
C CYS A 45 -8.07 -12.92 -4.11
N PHE A 46 -8.65 -14.12 -3.98
CA PHE A 46 -7.94 -15.40 -4.02
C PHE A 46 -7.12 -15.60 -5.30
N ASN A 47 -7.75 -15.42 -6.48
CA ASN A 47 -7.07 -15.56 -7.77
C ASN A 47 -5.94 -14.55 -7.93
N CYS A 48 -6.10 -13.33 -7.40
CA CYS A 48 -5.08 -12.30 -7.42
C CYS A 48 -3.86 -12.72 -6.61
N ARG A 49 -4.05 -13.34 -5.43
CA ARG A 49 -2.96 -13.91 -4.62
C ARG A 49 -2.21 -15.00 -5.39
N LEU A 50 -2.92 -15.97 -5.96
CA LEU A 50 -2.31 -17.08 -6.71
C LEU A 50 -1.47 -16.57 -7.89
N HIS A 51 -2.05 -15.69 -8.70
CA HIS A 51 -1.33 -15.16 -9.85
C HIS A 51 -0.15 -14.27 -9.44
N PHE A 52 -0.30 -13.43 -8.42
CA PHE A 52 0.80 -12.57 -7.99
C PHE A 52 1.95 -13.39 -7.41
N LYS A 53 1.67 -14.47 -6.66
CA LYS A 53 2.70 -15.41 -6.20
C LYS A 53 3.46 -16.06 -7.36
N LYS A 54 2.77 -16.45 -8.43
CA LYS A 54 3.41 -16.96 -9.65
C LYS A 54 4.33 -15.89 -10.27
N ILE A 55 3.84 -14.66 -10.40
CA ILE A 55 4.65 -13.54 -10.92
C ILE A 55 5.88 -13.30 -10.04
N LEU A 56 5.75 -13.32 -8.70
CA LEU A 56 6.89 -13.13 -7.80
C LEU A 56 7.92 -14.26 -7.88
N LYS A 57 7.53 -15.47 -8.29
CA LYS A 57 8.46 -16.58 -8.54
C LYS A 57 9.25 -16.37 -9.84
N GLU A 58 8.58 -15.87 -10.88
CA GLU A 58 9.18 -15.62 -12.20
C GLU A 58 9.96 -14.29 -12.26
N HIS A 59 9.54 -13.31 -11.47
CA HIS A 59 10.08 -11.95 -11.40
C HIS A 59 10.35 -11.57 -9.92
N PRO A 60 11.36 -12.17 -9.28
CA PRO A 60 11.66 -11.92 -7.87
C PRO A 60 12.10 -10.48 -7.64
N VAL A 61 11.46 -9.82 -6.68
CA VAL A 61 11.69 -8.39 -6.40
C VAL A 61 13.11 -8.11 -5.90
N GLU A 62 13.74 -9.07 -5.22
CA GLU A 62 15.06 -8.99 -4.61
C GLU A 62 16.16 -8.59 -5.60
N GLN A 63 16.02 -8.98 -6.87
CA GLN A 63 16.99 -8.67 -7.93
C GLN A 63 16.96 -7.20 -8.37
N HIS A 64 16.01 -6.41 -7.86
CA HIS A 64 15.77 -5.03 -8.29
C HIS A 64 16.04 -3.98 -7.20
N MET A 65 16.68 -4.38 -6.09
CA MET A 65 16.97 -3.52 -4.92
C MET A 65 18.17 -2.57 -5.10
N HIS A 66 18.76 -2.47 -6.29
CA HIS A 66 19.96 -1.64 -6.43
C HIS A 66 19.67 -0.14 -6.50
N SER A 67 18.50 0.25 -7.03
CA SER A 67 18.12 1.65 -7.15
C SER A 67 16.61 1.81 -7.31
N LYS A 68 16.09 3.00 -7.01
CA LYS A 68 14.68 3.34 -7.22
C LYS A 68 14.24 3.18 -8.68
N HIS A 69 15.13 3.44 -9.64
CA HIS A 69 14.84 3.25 -11.07
C HIS A 69 14.67 1.77 -11.41
N LYS A 70 15.59 0.89 -10.96
CA LYS A 70 15.46 -0.57 -11.19
C LYS A 70 14.23 -1.13 -10.50
N LEU A 71 13.96 -0.71 -9.26
CA LEU A 71 12.79 -1.17 -8.52
C LEU A 71 11.49 -0.68 -9.16
N LEU A 72 11.41 0.60 -9.55
CA LEU A 72 10.23 1.13 -10.22
C LEU A 72 10.02 0.43 -11.58
N TYR A 73 11.09 0.17 -12.33
CA TYR A 73 10.99 -0.58 -13.58
C TYR A 73 10.42 -1.99 -13.35
N TRP A 74 10.85 -2.69 -12.30
CA TRP A 74 10.27 -3.97 -11.92
C TRP A 74 8.76 -3.86 -11.62
N THR A 75 8.33 -2.85 -10.86
CA THR A 75 6.89 -2.67 -10.58
C THR A 75 6.09 -2.42 -11.85
N PHE A 76 6.66 -1.68 -12.81
CA PHE A 76 6.07 -1.41 -14.11
C PHE A 76 5.90 -2.69 -14.92
N VAL A 77 6.95 -3.52 -15.02
CA VAL A 77 6.91 -4.80 -15.74
C VAL A 77 5.83 -5.71 -15.14
N VAL A 78 5.87 -5.87 -13.82
CA VAL A 78 4.92 -6.73 -13.09
C VAL A 78 3.47 -6.25 -13.22
N HIS A 79 3.22 -4.93 -13.22
CA HIS A 79 1.89 -4.39 -13.47
C HIS A 79 1.44 -4.61 -14.93
N ASN A 80 2.35 -4.51 -15.90
CA ASN A 80 2.03 -4.80 -17.30
C ASN A 80 1.71 -6.28 -17.53
N ILE A 81 2.38 -7.23 -16.85
CA ILE A 81 2.00 -8.66 -16.87
C ILE A 81 0.56 -8.84 -16.38
N VAL A 82 0.17 -8.13 -15.33
CA VAL A 82 -1.21 -8.14 -14.83
C VAL A 82 -2.18 -7.51 -15.82
N ASN A 83 -1.81 -6.39 -16.46
CA ASN A 83 -2.64 -5.73 -17.46
C ASN A 83 -2.88 -6.63 -18.67
N GLU A 84 -1.83 -7.26 -19.20
CA GLU A 84 -1.90 -8.19 -20.32
C GLU A 84 -2.87 -9.34 -20.03
N ARG A 85 -2.69 -10.02 -18.89
CA ARG A 85 -3.59 -11.11 -18.47
C ARG A 85 -5.05 -10.68 -18.36
N LEU A 86 -5.29 -9.42 -17.97
CA LEU A 86 -6.64 -8.85 -17.82
C LEU A 86 -7.17 -8.20 -19.11
N GLY A 87 -6.46 -8.30 -20.24
CA GLY A 87 -6.85 -7.65 -21.49
C GLY A 87 -6.83 -6.11 -21.43
N LYS A 88 -6.08 -5.53 -20.48
CA LYS A 88 -5.95 -4.07 -20.32
C LYS A 88 -4.80 -3.53 -21.16
N LYS A 89 -4.93 -2.26 -21.57
CA LYS A 89 -3.89 -1.55 -22.32
C LYS A 89 -2.56 -1.53 -21.54
N LEU A 90 -1.50 -1.98 -22.20
CA LEU A 90 -0.13 -1.90 -21.67
C LEU A 90 0.31 -0.44 -21.52
N LYS A 91 1.01 -0.16 -20.42
CA LYS A 91 1.57 1.16 -20.14
C LYS A 91 2.95 1.29 -20.77
N LYS A 92 3.36 2.53 -21.07
CA LYS A 92 4.75 2.89 -21.41
C LYS A 92 5.49 3.27 -20.13
N TYR A 93 6.79 2.98 -20.07
CA TYR A 93 7.58 3.24 -18.84
C TYR A 93 7.80 4.74 -18.57
N SER A 94 8.16 5.53 -19.58
CA SER A 94 8.50 6.96 -19.41
C SER A 94 7.43 7.78 -18.63
N PRO A 95 6.12 7.66 -18.91
CA PRO A 95 5.09 8.31 -18.10
C PRO A 95 5.04 7.84 -16.64
N VAL A 96 5.28 6.55 -16.39
CA VAL A 96 5.32 5.97 -15.03
C VAL A 96 6.52 6.51 -14.27
N GLU A 97 7.70 6.51 -14.89
CA GLU A 97 8.92 7.07 -14.31
C GLU A 97 8.76 8.56 -13.95
N SER A 98 8.26 9.36 -14.88
CA SER A 98 8.00 10.79 -14.65
C SER A 98 7.03 11.01 -13.48
N TYR A 99 5.98 10.20 -13.39
CA TYR A 99 4.98 10.32 -12.34
C TYR A 99 5.53 9.98 -10.95
N TYR A 100 6.23 8.85 -10.80
CA TYR A 100 6.64 8.32 -9.50
C TYR A 100 8.05 8.74 -9.04
N ILE A 101 8.94 9.19 -9.93
CA ILE A 101 10.27 9.69 -9.56
C ILE A 101 10.36 11.21 -9.70
N CYS A 102 9.93 11.78 -10.82
CA CYS A 102 10.17 13.21 -11.11
C CYS A 102 9.15 14.14 -10.44
N LYS A 103 7.86 13.76 -10.43
CA LYS A 103 6.74 14.58 -9.90
C LYS A 103 6.32 14.22 -8.47
N ASN A 104 7.16 13.50 -7.73
CA ASN A 104 6.81 12.89 -6.43
C ASN A 104 7.34 13.68 -5.22
N ARG A 105 7.79 14.92 -5.39
CA ARG A 105 8.32 15.74 -4.28
C ARG A 105 7.23 16.22 -3.30
N ASP A 106 5.98 16.43 -3.74
CA ASP A 106 4.96 17.12 -2.92
C ASP A 106 3.65 16.33 -2.69
N ARG A 107 3.66 14.98 -2.75
CA ARG A 107 2.43 14.15 -2.72
C ARG A 107 2.29 13.23 -1.50
N GLU A 108 2.66 13.73 -0.33
CA GLU A 108 2.66 12.96 0.93
C GLU A 108 1.24 12.68 1.47
N VAL A 109 0.31 13.62 1.32
CA VAL A 109 -1.12 13.43 1.70
C VAL A 109 -1.76 12.26 0.95
N ASP A 110 -1.37 12.05 -0.31
CA ASP A 110 -1.94 11.01 -1.16
C ASP A 110 -1.49 9.60 -0.72
N ILE A 111 -0.25 9.45 -0.25
CA ILE A 111 0.29 8.19 0.28
C ILE A 111 -0.46 7.75 1.51
N THR A 112 -0.69 8.66 2.45
CA THR A 112 -1.38 8.37 3.72
C THR A 112 -2.83 7.91 3.48
N ASN A 113 -3.57 8.56 2.58
CA ASN A 113 -4.95 8.18 2.25
C ASN A 113 -5.02 6.81 1.58
N HIS A 114 -4.15 6.55 0.61
CA HIS A 114 -4.04 5.25 -0.04
C HIS A 114 -3.65 4.15 0.94
N LEU A 115 -2.73 4.45 1.85
CA LEU A 115 -2.30 3.52 2.90
C LEU A 115 -3.45 3.13 3.81
N TRP A 116 -4.22 4.10 4.33
CA TRP A 116 -5.38 3.79 5.16
C TRP A 116 -6.41 2.94 4.42
N GLY A 117 -6.71 3.30 3.16
CA GLY A 117 -7.63 2.51 2.33
C GLY A 117 -7.19 1.06 2.17
N VAL A 118 -5.89 0.82 1.95
CA VAL A 118 -5.33 -0.54 1.85
C VAL A 118 -5.38 -1.24 3.21
N LEU A 119 -4.97 -0.60 4.30
CA LEU A 119 -4.97 -1.22 5.63
C LEU A 119 -6.37 -1.62 6.08
N PHE A 120 -7.37 -0.76 5.88
CA PHE A 120 -8.77 -1.10 6.15
C PHE A 120 -9.24 -2.29 5.32
N THR A 121 -8.93 -2.30 4.01
CA THR A 121 -9.28 -3.41 3.11
C THR A 121 -8.68 -4.73 3.59
N LEU A 122 -7.39 -4.73 3.94
CA LEU A 122 -6.67 -5.92 4.38
C LEU A 122 -7.15 -6.40 5.76
N ALA A 123 -7.39 -5.48 6.69
CA ALA A 123 -7.87 -5.79 8.03
C ALA A 123 -9.25 -6.46 8.00
N TYR A 124 -10.18 -5.90 7.21
CA TYR A 124 -11.52 -6.45 7.05
C TYR A 124 -11.51 -7.83 6.37
N SER A 125 -10.63 -8.02 5.39
CA SER A 125 -10.61 -9.23 4.59
C SER A 125 -9.92 -10.41 5.27
N ASN A 126 -9.17 -10.20 6.37
CA ASN A 126 -8.18 -11.19 6.80
C ASN A 126 -7.85 -11.21 8.30
N ASN A 127 -8.87 -11.27 9.18
CA ASN A 127 -8.67 -11.42 10.64
C ASN A 127 -7.81 -12.65 11.04
N LYS A 128 -7.79 -13.73 10.24
CA LYS A 128 -6.95 -14.92 10.49
C LYS A 128 -5.45 -14.72 10.20
N HIS A 129 -5.09 -13.67 9.45
CA HIS A 129 -3.71 -13.41 9.01
C HIS A 129 -3.09 -12.22 9.75
N ARG A 130 -3.43 -12.05 11.04
CA ARG A 130 -2.94 -10.94 11.89
C ARG A 130 -1.42 -10.77 11.84
N LEU A 131 -0.65 -11.84 11.93
CA LEU A 131 0.81 -11.77 11.89
C LEU A 131 1.32 -11.20 10.57
N GLU A 132 0.79 -11.69 9.44
CA GLU A 132 1.16 -11.21 8.11
C GLU A 132 0.73 -9.75 7.92
N PHE A 133 -0.46 -9.38 8.41
CA PHE A 133 -0.91 -8.00 8.42
C PHE A 133 0.05 -7.10 9.22
N MET A 134 0.46 -7.52 10.41
CA MET A 134 1.40 -6.73 11.23
C MET A 134 2.77 -6.60 10.56
N LYS A 135 3.24 -7.63 9.85
CA LYS A 135 4.46 -7.55 9.02
C LYS A 135 4.29 -6.54 7.89
N PHE A 136 3.18 -6.64 7.13
CA PHE A 136 2.85 -5.71 6.05
C PHE A 136 2.80 -4.26 6.56
N PHE A 137 2.08 -4.05 7.64
CA PHE A 137 1.87 -2.74 8.24
C PHE A 137 3.18 -2.14 8.74
N ARG A 138 3.98 -2.87 9.53
CA ARG A 138 5.30 -2.40 9.99
C ARG A 138 6.25 -2.11 8.83
N ALA A 139 6.32 -3.00 7.85
CA ALA A 139 7.14 -2.80 6.66
C ALA A 139 6.74 -1.51 5.92
N THR A 140 5.44 -1.25 5.83
CA THR A 140 4.91 -0.05 5.19
C THR A 140 5.24 1.22 5.96
N LEU A 141 5.05 1.22 7.28
CA LEU A 141 5.41 2.35 8.15
C LEU A 141 6.90 2.68 8.08
N ASN A 142 7.75 1.65 8.02
CA ASN A 142 9.19 1.82 7.95
C ASN A 142 9.70 2.36 6.59
N MET A 143 8.81 2.51 5.61
CA MET A 143 9.08 3.18 4.33
C MET A 143 8.55 4.61 4.30
N LEU A 144 7.84 5.06 5.34
CA LEU A 144 7.42 6.45 5.50
C LEU A 144 8.51 7.28 6.15
N GLU A 145 8.53 8.58 5.80
CA GLU A 145 9.35 9.59 6.47
C GLU A 145 9.01 9.68 7.97
N PRO A 146 9.99 10.01 8.84
CA PRO A 146 9.79 10.04 10.29
C PRO A 146 8.56 10.84 10.72
N TYR A 147 8.37 12.04 10.17
CA TYR A 147 7.21 12.89 10.45
C TYR A 147 5.84 12.19 10.26
N HIS A 148 5.75 11.26 9.31
CA HIS A 148 4.53 10.47 9.05
C HIS A 148 4.46 9.19 9.88
N ARG A 149 5.62 8.62 10.18
CA ARG A 149 5.77 7.37 10.94
C ARG A 149 5.54 7.58 12.43
N ASP A 150 6.21 8.55 13.03
CA ASP A 150 6.24 8.77 14.48
C ASP A 150 4.83 8.92 15.06
N PRO A 151 3.89 9.62 14.38
CA PRO A 151 2.51 9.63 14.81
C PRO A 151 1.90 8.23 14.95
N ILE A 152 2.08 7.41 13.93
CA ILE A 152 1.50 6.08 13.89
C ILE A 152 2.17 5.16 14.91
N GLU A 153 3.48 5.27 15.09
CA GLU A 153 4.21 4.53 16.12
C GLU A 153 3.75 4.88 17.53
N GLN A 154 3.57 6.16 17.84
CA GLN A 154 3.01 6.59 19.13
C GLN A 154 1.58 6.08 19.33
N ALA A 155 0.75 6.09 18.28
CA ALA A 155 -0.59 5.52 18.35
C ALA A 155 -0.56 4.00 18.62
N LEU A 156 0.37 3.27 18.01
CA LEU A 156 0.55 1.82 18.24
C LEU A 156 1.01 1.49 19.65
N ILE A 157 1.91 2.30 20.20
CA ILE A 157 2.34 2.19 21.60
C ILE A 157 1.12 2.38 22.52
N ASN A 158 0.30 3.40 22.25
CA ASN A 158 -0.87 3.76 23.07
C ASN A 158 -2.04 2.77 22.96
N ILE A 159 -2.26 2.15 21.79
CA ILE A 159 -3.35 1.17 21.58
C ILE A 159 -2.98 -0.20 22.15
N GLY A 160 -1.68 -0.45 22.35
CA GLY A 160 -1.15 -1.69 22.89
C GLY A 160 -1.23 -2.84 21.88
N ASN A 161 -0.27 -3.76 21.96
CA ASN A 161 -0.32 -5.04 21.25
C ASN A 161 -1.42 -5.97 21.80
N ASN A 162 -2.64 -5.46 22.02
CA ASN A 162 -3.73 -6.23 22.59
C ASN A 162 -4.15 -7.32 21.59
N PRO A 163 -3.84 -8.61 21.85
CA PRO A 163 -4.12 -9.68 20.91
C PRO A 163 -5.62 -9.96 20.79
N LYS A 164 -6.44 -9.44 21.73
CA LYS A 164 -7.90 -9.57 21.73
C LYS A 164 -8.60 -8.53 20.84
N LEU A 165 -7.92 -7.44 20.47
CA LEU A 165 -8.51 -6.42 19.58
C LEU A 165 -8.55 -6.93 18.13
N SER A 166 -9.71 -6.93 17.47
CA SER A 166 -9.82 -7.27 16.04
C SER A 166 -8.95 -6.33 15.17
N LEU A 167 -8.42 -6.82 14.04
CA LEU A 167 -7.59 -6.02 13.13
C LEU A 167 -8.29 -4.74 12.67
N GLU A 168 -9.58 -4.82 12.35
CA GLU A 168 -10.39 -3.67 11.92
C GLU A 168 -10.43 -2.56 12.97
N LYS A 169 -10.76 -2.93 14.22
CA LYS A 169 -10.75 -1.99 15.36
C LYS A 169 -9.36 -1.43 15.63
N LEU A 170 -8.30 -2.23 15.47
CA LEU A 170 -6.92 -1.75 15.60
C LEU A 170 -6.61 -0.67 14.55
N VAL A 171 -6.88 -0.94 13.26
CA VAL A 171 -6.65 0.03 12.18
C VAL A 171 -7.49 1.29 12.38
N TYR A 172 -8.76 1.15 12.75
CA TYR A 172 -9.65 2.27 13.04
C TYR A 172 -9.13 3.16 14.17
N ASN A 173 -8.70 2.57 15.28
CA ASN A 173 -8.18 3.31 16.42
C ASN A 173 -6.91 4.08 16.05
N ILE A 174 -5.97 3.45 15.33
CA ILE A 174 -4.75 4.12 14.87
C ILE A 174 -5.11 5.32 13.99
N TYR A 175 -5.99 5.12 13.01
CA TYR A 175 -6.45 6.17 12.11
C TYR A 175 -7.09 7.35 12.88
N LYS A 176 -7.97 7.09 13.84
CA LYS A 176 -8.57 8.14 14.68
C LYS A 176 -7.54 8.91 15.50
N THR A 177 -6.53 8.25 16.03
CA THR A 177 -5.42 8.92 16.76
C THR A 177 -4.56 9.79 15.84
N VAL A 178 -4.48 9.49 14.54
CA VAL A 178 -3.73 10.28 13.56
C VAL A 178 -4.54 11.49 13.08
N GLU A 179 -5.85 11.34 12.84
CA GLU A 179 -6.71 12.44 12.37
C GLU A 179 -6.89 13.56 13.40
N ASN A 180 -6.88 13.25 14.70
CA ASN A 180 -7.11 14.23 15.77
C ASN A 180 -5.90 15.13 16.08
N ARG A 181 -4.86 15.17 15.23
CA ARG A 181 -3.63 15.95 15.46
C ARG A 181 -3.65 17.34 14.83
N PRO A 182 -2.91 18.32 15.41
CA PRO A 182 -2.90 19.71 14.96
C PRO A 182 -2.38 19.88 13.52
N HIS A 183 -1.49 19.01 13.06
CA HIS A 183 -1.14 18.88 11.64
C HIS A 183 -2.08 17.89 10.96
N LYS A 184 -3.17 18.41 10.43
CA LYS A 184 -4.19 17.59 9.76
C LYS A 184 -3.60 16.99 8.49
N PHE A 185 -3.55 15.66 8.42
CA PHE A 185 -3.71 14.98 7.13
C PHE A 185 -5.14 15.28 6.69
N ASN A 186 -5.32 15.98 5.57
CA ASN A 186 -6.64 16.28 5.05
C ASN A 186 -7.48 14.99 5.05
N THR A 187 -8.58 15.02 5.81
CA THR A 187 -9.24 13.82 6.33
C THR A 187 -9.99 13.05 5.25
N LEU A 188 -10.13 11.75 5.51
CA LEU A 188 -10.84 10.76 4.70
C LEU A 188 -12.33 11.12 4.49
N ASP A 189 -12.90 11.98 5.35
CA ASP A 189 -14.30 12.43 5.32
C ASP A 189 -14.67 13.25 4.07
N SER A 190 -13.71 13.95 3.46
CA SER A 190 -13.93 14.69 2.20
C SER A 190 -13.99 13.75 0.98
N PHE A 191 -13.39 12.56 1.09
CA PHE A 191 -13.29 11.60 -0.01
C PHE A 191 -14.56 10.76 -0.17
N TYR A 192 -15.25 10.42 0.94
CA TYR A 192 -16.51 9.65 0.89
C TYR A 192 -17.75 10.51 0.63
N LYS A 193 -17.74 11.80 0.98
CA LYS A 193 -18.86 12.71 0.71
C LYS A 193 -18.99 13.16 -0.75
N ASN A 194 -17.93 13.04 -1.57
CA ASN A 194 -17.92 13.46 -2.98
C ASN A 194 -17.87 12.29 -3.99
N ALA A 195 -18.11 11.05 -3.57
CA ALA A 195 -18.22 9.90 -4.50
C ALA A 195 -19.58 9.83 -5.24
N GLY A 196 -20.25 10.97 -5.40
CA GLY A 196 -21.39 11.13 -6.32
C GLY A 196 -20.89 11.03 -7.75
N CYS A 197 -21.00 9.83 -8.33
CA CYS A 197 -20.73 9.59 -9.74
C CYS A 197 -21.60 10.49 -10.63
N THR A 198 -20.97 11.27 -11.50
CA THR A 198 -21.41 11.47 -12.89
C THR A 198 -20.23 11.93 -13.75
N LEU A 199 -20.33 11.59 -15.04
CA LEU A 199 -19.33 11.44 -16.10
C LEU A 199 -18.19 12.47 -16.15
#